data_AF-A0A4W5N9R8-F1
#
_entry.id   AF-A0A4W5N9R8-F1
#
_cell.length_a   1.000
_cell.length_b   1.000
_cell.length_c   1.000
_cell.angle_alpha   90.00
_cell.angle_beta   90.00
_cell.angle_gamma   90.00
#
_symmetry.space_group_name_H-M   'P 1'
#
loop_
_entity.id
_entity.type
_entity.pdbx_description
1 polymer ?
#
loop_
_entity_poly.entity_id
_entity_poly.type
_entity_poly.pdbx_seq_one_letter_code
_entity_poly.pdbx_strand_id
1 'polypeptide(L)'
;MCFLSQFSECRDFLVSVENIAAWVAERVLPFLVSPSEGGVTEQQRDLARQVVENFLTVCRDMIRVGLGDEEFKGQVLHLCSVVLLSEKGYLCVPLLLSVLTEVSENYVPENQAQDDQSSIILSVVTNVFQKILEVMAQRLRKDPEEGQELWHSAVPALGNFLQVVEAWSGFDSNPLTGVFSTICAATLAASQHSLQRIKHPQEVTRPETVQDLPPLSSILLDVLLKSPPVTRAFLAEINSTVDSEVIDGLTGLAAVLHILAVVRQTGKFKADLKSTAMSVQRQLQKHYAVTAENKGHIQRVIYESAINTLNEILMPGP
;
A
#
# COMPACT_ATOMS: atom_id res chain seq x y z
N MET A 1 20.73 -4.31 27.72
CA MET A 1 20.66 -5.38 28.73
C MET A 1 20.13 -4.80 30.04
N CYS A 2 18.81 -4.82 30.22
CA CYS A 2 18.17 -4.55 31.50
C CYS A 2 18.05 -5.88 32.25
N PHE A 3 18.83 -6.05 33.31
CA PHE A 3 18.97 -7.31 34.05
C PHE A 3 17.85 -7.46 35.10
N LEU A 4 16.92 -8.37 34.81
CA LEU A 4 16.13 -9.28 35.68
C LEU A 4 15.30 -8.74 36.88
N SER A 5 15.62 -7.64 37.56
CA SER A 5 14.72 -7.04 38.57
C SER A 5 13.78 -5.97 37.98
N GLN A 6 14.04 -5.53 36.74
CA GLN A 6 13.27 -4.51 36.02
C GLN A 6 12.07 -5.07 35.22
N PHE A 7 11.92 -6.40 35.12
CA PHE A 7 10.89 -6.99 34.24
C PHE A 7 9.46 -6.82 34.76
N SER A 8 9.21 -6.85 36.09
CA SER A 8 7.86 -6.62 36.61
C SER A 8 7.47 -5.15 36.49
N GLU A 9 8.36 -4.21 36.88
CA GLU A 9 8.11 -2.78 36.74
C GLU A 9 7.93 -2.37 35.27
N CYS A 10 8.66 -3.00 34.34
CA CYS A 10 8.51 -2.75 32.91
C CYS A 10 7.16 -3.27 32.38
N ARG A 11 6.69 -4.45 32.80
CA ARG A 11 5.36 -4.94 32.42
C ARG A 11 4.25 -4.12 33.07
N ASP A 12 4.38 -3.73 34.33
CA ASP A 12 3.41 -2.86 35.02
C ASP A 12 3.29 -1.49 34.32
N PHE A 13 4.41 -0.97 33.80
CA PHE A 13 4.42 0.21 32.94
C PHE A 13 3.68 -0.03 31.62
N LEU A 14 3.97 -1.13 30.91
CA LEU A 14 3.26 -1.48 29.68
C LEU A 14 1.75 -1.61 29.90
N VAL A 15 1.32 -2.34 30.94
CA VAL A 15 -0.09 -2.46 31.33
C VAL A 15 -0.73 -1.09 31.59
N SER A 16 0.01 -0.16 32.17
CA SER A 16 -0.48 1.21 32.36
C SER A 16 -0.72 1.93 31.03
N VAL A 17 0.18 1.76 30.05
CA VAL A 17 0.02 2.32 28.69
C VAL A 17 -1.12 1.62 27.93
N GLU A 18 -1.27 0.31 28.09
CA GLU A 18 -2.38 -0.48 27.53
C GLU A 18 -3.75 -0.01 28.05
N ASN A 19 -3.85 0.30 29.35
CA ASN A 19 -5.05 0.91 29.93
C ASN A 19 -5.35 2.29 29.35
N ILE A 20 -4.32 3.07 29.01
CA ILE A 20 -4.49 4.35 28.31
C ILE A 20 -4.96 4.10 26.87
N ALA A 21 -4.46 3.08 26.18
CA ALA A 21 -4.94 2.72 24.83
C ALA A 21 -6.44 2.41 24.85
N ALA A 22 -6.91 1.63 25.83
CA ALA A 22 -8.33 1.36 26.04
C ALA A 22 -9.11 2.65 26.31
N TRP A 23 -8.61 3.53 27.17
CA TRP A 23 -9.23 4.83 27.43
C TRP A 23 -9.31 5.72 26.19
N VAL A 24 -8.25 5.78 25.36
CA VAL A 24 -8.24 6.51 24.10
C VAL A 24 -9.31 5.96 23.16
N ALA A 25 -9.40 4.63 23.04
CA ALA A 25 -10.41 3.97 22.20
C ALA A 25 -11.85 4.27 22.66
N GLU A 26 -12.11 4.18 23.97
CA GLU A 26 -13.46 4.34 24.52
C GLU A 26 -13.90 5.79 24.69
N ARG A 27 -12.98 6.70 25.02
CA ARG A 27 -13.30 8.07 25.45
C ARG A 27 -12.89 9.12 24.45
N VAL A 28 -11.87 8.89 23.63
CA VAL A 28 -11.34 9.90 22.70
C VAL A 28 -11.81 9.65 21.28
N LEU A 29 -11.75 8.41 20.78
CA LEU A 29 -12.18 8.08 19.42
C LEU A 29 -13.64 8.43 19.09
N PRO A 30 -14.62 8.39 20.01
CA PRO A 30 -15.97 8.84 19.70
C PRO A 30 -16.06 10.28 19.20
N PHE A 31 -15.08 11.15 19.55
CA PHE A 31 -15.01 12.52 19.03
C PHE A 31 -14.50 12.61 17.58
N LEU A 32 -13.95 11.52 17.01
CA LEU A 32 -13.51 11.42 15.62
C LEU A 32 -14.59 10.83 14.67
N VAL A 33 -15.80 10.59 15.16
CA VAL A 33 -16.97 10.17 14.36
C VAL A 33 -17.81 11.41 13.99
N SER A 34 -18.48 11.42 12.82
CA SER A 34 -19.36 12.52 12.39
C SER A 34 -20.37 12.91 13.46
N PRO A 35 -20.84 14.17 13.46
CA PRO A 35 -21.88 14.64 14.36
C PRO A 35 -23.23 14.01 13.97
N SER A 36 -23.42 12.72 14.22
CA SER A 36 -24.76 12.19 14.42
C SER A 36 -25.13 12.46 15.88
N GLU A 37 -25.80 13.59 16.07
CA GLU A 37 -26.63 13.97 17.23
C GLU A 37 -25.99 14.59 18.49
N GLY A 38 -24.71 14.98 18.46
CA GLY A 38 -24.10 15.74 19.57
C GLY A 38 -23.19 16.83 19.04
N GLY A 39 -23.32 18.06 19.55
CA GLY A 39 -22.61 19.26 19.07
C GLY A 39 -21.10 19.27 19.31
N VAL A 40 -20.39 18.27 18.81
CA VAL A 40 -18.93 18.20 18.78
C VAL A 40 -18.40 19.30 17.85
N THR A 41 -17.68 20.23 18.43
CA THR A 41 -17.03 21.35 17.73
C THR A 41 -15.78 20.87 16.99
N GLU A 42 -15.35 21.59 15.94
CA GLU A 42 -14.07 21.32 15.25
C GLU A 42 -12.89 21.30 16.24
N GLN A 43 -12.88 22.20 17.22
CA GLN A 43 -11.84 22.23 18.27
C GLN A 43 -11.76 20.94 19.08
N GLN A 44 -12.91 20.34 19.41
CA GLN A 44 -12.95 19.06 20.13
C GLN A 44 -12.44 17.91 19.25
N ARG A 45 -12.71 17.94 17.94
CA ARG A 45 -12.17 16.95 16.99
C ARG A 45 -10.66 17.10 16.84
N ASP A 46 -10.18 18.32 16.68
CA ASP A 46 -8.76 18.63 16.59
C ASP A 46 -8.01 18.20 17.85
N LEU A 47 -8.59 18.44 19.03
CA LEU A 47 -8.03 17.99 20.30
C LEU A 47 -8.03 16.45 20.37
N ALA A 48 -9.13 15.79 20.02
CA ALA A 48 -9.22 14.33 20.03
C ALA A 48 -8.18 13.71 19.08
N ARG A 49 -8.02 14.26 17.88
CA ARG A 49 -6.96 13.86 16.94
C ARG A 49 -5.58 14.00 17.57
N GLN A 50 -5.26 15.16 18.16
CA GLN A 50 -3.97 15.39 18.79
C GLN A 50 -3.71 14.41 19.95
N VAL A 51 -4.73 14.09 20.75
CA VAL A 51 -4.60 13.10 21.83
C VAL A 51 -4.27 11.71 21.27
N VAL A 52 -4.97 11.29 20.21
CA VAL A 52 -4.72 10.02 19.52
C VAL A 52 -3.32 10.00 18.91
N GLU A 53 -2.91 11.06 18.20
CA GLU A 53 -1.60 11.17 17.56
C GLU A 53 -0.46 11.18 18.58
N ASN A 54 -0.60 11.92 19.67
CA ASN A 54 0.39 11.96 20.74
C ASN A 54 0.53 10.58 21.40
N PHE A 55 -0.58 9.90 21.65
CA PHE A 55 -0.55 8.56 22.24
C PHE A 55 0.10 7.54 21.29
N LEU A 56 -0.29 7.51 20.03
CA LEU A 56 0.32 6.64 19.02
C LEU A 56 1.81 6.96 18.80
N THR A 57 2.22 8.22 18.95
CA THR A 57 3.63 8.64 18.91
C THR A 57 4.41 8.02 20.06
N VAL A 58 3.86 8.07 21.28
CA VAL A 58 4.46 7.40 22.45
C VAL A 58 4.58 5.89 22.22
N CYS A 59 3.51 5.24 21.75
CA CYS A 59 3.54 3.81 21.44
C CYS A 59 4.59 3.46 20.38
N ARG A 60 4.65 4.24 19.30
CA ARG A 60 5.66 4.10 18.24
C ARG A 60 7.07 4.19 18.81
N ASP A 61 7.35 5.23 19.60
CA ASP A 61 8.68 5.48 20.14
C ASP A 61 9.09 4.40 21.14
N MET A 62 8.14 3.88 21.94
CA MET A 62 8.37 2.72 22.81
C MET A 62 8.70 1.44 22.03
N ILE A 63 8.00 1.17 20.93
CA ILE A 63 8.28 0.03 20.05
C ILE A 63 9.67 0.18 19.42
N ARG A 64 9.99 1.39 18.95
CA ARG A 64 11.29 1.71 18.34
C ARG A 64 12.47 1.47 19.27
N VAL A 65 12.33 1.80 20.55
CA VAL A 65 13.40 1.58 21.55
C VAL A 65 13.40 0.16 22.14
N GLY A 66 12.55 -0.74 21.63
CA GLY A 66 12.48 -2.14 22.05
C GLY A 66 11.85 -2.36 23.43
N LEU A 67 11.02 -1.42 23.91
CA LEU A 67 10.31 -1.56 25.19
C LEU A 67 8.98 -2.30 25.08
N GLY A 68 8.41 -2.42 23.88
CA GLY A 68 7.14 -3.10 23.66
C GLY A 68 7.30 -4.61 23.49
N ASP A 69 6.65 -5.40 24.34
CA ASP A 69 6.51 -6.84 24.12
C ASP A 69 5.47 -7.16 23.02
N GLU A 70 5.32 -8.44 22.68
CA GLU A 70 4.42 -8.89 21.62
C GLU A 70 2.95 -8.58 21.91
N GLU A 71 2.54 -8.64 23.19
CA GLU A 71 1.18 -8.29 23.63
C GLU A 71 0.91 -6.80 23.40
N PHE A 72 1.85 -5.94 23.83
CA PHE A 72 1.77 -4.50 23.63
C PHE A 72 1.70 -4.14 22.14
N LYS A 73 2.58 -4.72 21.30
CA LYS A 73 2.55 -4.51 19.84
C LYS A 73 1.20 -4.91 19.25
N GLY A 74 0.65 -6.05 19.66
CA GLY A 74 -0.68 -6.50 19.26
C GLY A 74 -1.79 -5.50 19.64
N GLN A 75 -1.76 -4.96 20.85
CA GLN A 75 -2.73 -3.94 21.30
C GLN A 75 -2.58 -2.61 20.56
N VAL A 76 -1.35 -2.18 20.26
CA VAL A 76 -1.09 -0.97 19.46
C VAL A 76 -1.62 -1.14 18.04
N LEU A 77 -1.42 -2.29 17.41
CA LEU A 77 -1.99 -2.60 16.09
C LEU A 77 -3.52 -2.68 16.11
N HIS A 78 -4.09 -3.21 17.19
CA HIS A 78 -5.53 -3.17 17.40
C HIS A 78 -6.03 -1.73 17.48
N LEU A 79 -5.39 -0.87 18.27
CA LEU A 79 -5.73 0.55 18.34
C LEU A 79 -5.63 1.23 16.97
N CYS A 80 -4.58 0.96 16.20
CA CYS A 80 -4.44 1.45 14.82
C CYS A 80 -5.66 1.07 13.96
N SER A 81 -6.15 -0.15 14.11
CA SER A 81 -7.34 -0.64 13.39
C SER A 81 -8.59 0.13 13.82
N VAL A 82 -8.82 0.32 15.13
CA VAL A 82 -9.99 1.06 15.64
C VAL A 82 -9.94 2.53 15.21
N VAL A 83 -8.76 3.16 15.22
CA VAL A 83 -8.55 4.53 14.71
C VAL A 83 -8.97 4.60 13.23
N LEU A 84 -8.51 3.68 12.38
CA LEU A 84 -8.86 3.67 10.95
C LEU A 84 -10.35 3.45 10.66
N LEU A 85 -11.07 2.79 11.57
CA LEU A 85 -12.52 2.58 11.45
C LEU A 85 -13.32 3.82 11.87
N SER A 86 -12.72 4.77 12.59
CA SER A 86 -13.34 6.06 12.88
C SER A 86 -13.39 6.95 11.64
N GLU A 87 -14.41 7.81 11.56
CA GLU A 87 -14.67 8.55 10.32
C GLU A 87 -13.56 9.53 9.93
N LYS A 88 -13.00 10.25 10.90
CA LYS A 88 -11.88 11.19 10.72
C LYS A 88 -10.52 10.58 11.09
N GLY A 89 -10.47 9.29 11.44
CA GLY A 89 -9.22 8.61 11.80
C GLY A 89 -8.20 8.49 10.67
N TYR A 90 -8.62 8.67 9.41
CA TYR A 90 -7.72 8.74 8.26
C TYR A 90 -6.67 9.85 8.38
N LEU A 91 -6.96 10.91 9.15
CA LEU A 91 -6.01 11.99 9.39
C LEU A 91 -4.74 11.50 10.09
N CYS A 92 -4.83 10.40 10.85
CA CYS A 92 -3.70 9.80 11.55
C CYS A 92 -2.85 8.87 10.66
N VAL A 93 -3.20 8.65 9.38
CA VAL A 93 -2.54 7.65 8.50
C VAL A 93 -1.01 7.79 8.44
N PRO A 94 -0.40 8.98 8.30
CA PRO A 94 1.05 9.09 8.30
C PRO A 94 1.71 8.50 9.56
N LEU A 95 1.09 8.71 10.72
CA LEU A 95 1.57 8.16 11.98
C LEU A 95 1.31 6.66 12.08
N LEU A 96 0.14 6.19 11.62
CA LEU A 96 -0.17 4.76 11.59
C LEU A 96 0.82 3.98 10.72
N LEU A 97 1.18 4.49 9.54
CA LEU A 97 2.25 3.92 8.70
C LEU A 97 3.59 3.90 9.44
N SER A 98 3.90 4.94 10.21
CA SER A 98 5.12 4.99 11.03
C SER A 98 5.09 3.92 12.13
N VAL A 99 3.95 3.68 12.78
CA VAL A 99 3.78 2.59 13.75
C VAL A 99 3.99 1.22 13.09
N LEU A 100 3.37 0.99 11.93
CA LEU A 100 3.56 -0.27 11.18
C LEU A 100 5.04 -0.50 10.82
N THR A 101 5.75 0.58 10.45
CA THR A 101 7.19 0.53 10.15
C THR A 101 7.98 0.03 11.35
N GLU A 102 7.81 0.66 12.51
CA GLU A 102 8.56 0.30 13.72
C GLU A 102 8.20 -1.11 14.22
N VAL A 103 6.92 -1.52 14.10
CA VAL A 103 6.52 -2.89 14.43
C VAL A 103 7.23 -3.87 13.51
N SER A 104 7.19 -3.66 12.19
CA SER A 104 7.83 -4.57 11.23
C SER A 104 9.35 -4.61 11.36
N GLU A 105 9.98 -3.49 11.68
CA GLU A 105 11.44 -3.38 11.80
C GLU A 105 12.00 -4.26 12.94
N ASN A 106 11.25 -4.40 14.03
CA ASN A 106 11.61 -5.26 15.16
C ASN A 106 11.71 -6.75 14.82
N TYR A 107 11.22 -7.19 13.65
CA TYR A 107 11.22 -8.59 13.26
C TYR A 107 12.12 -8.89 12.04
N VAL A 108 12.75 -7.87 11.43
CA VAL A 108 13.54 -8.07 10.20
C VAL A 108 14.57 -9.19 10.43
N PRO A 109 14.59 -10.25 9.60
CA PRO A 109 15.35 -11.45 9.94
C PRO A 109 16.87 -11.23 9.93
N GLU A 110 17.53 -11.40 11.07
CA GLU A 110 19.00 -11.43 11.19
C GLU A 110 19.58 -12.87 11.14
N ASN A 111 18.91 -13.81 10.45
CA ASN A 111 19.18 -15.27 10.41
C ASN A 111 18.59 -16.12 11.56
N GLN A 112 17.53 -15.67 12.23
CA GLN A 112 16.84 -16.48 13.25
C GLN A 112 15.54 -17.09 12.71
N ALA A 113 15.23 -18.31 13.13
CA ALA A 113 13.96 -18.96 12.83
C ALA A 113 12.83 -18.18 13.49
N GLN A 114 11.83 -17.81 12.70
CA GLN A 114 10.72 -16.99 13.14
C GLN A 114 9.73 -17.83 13.96
N ASP A 115 9.27 -17.29 15.08
CA ASP A 115 8.22 -17.92 15.90
C ASP A 115 6.83 -17.64 15.31
N ASP A 116 5.88 -18.54 15.59
CA ASP A 116 4.50 -18.48 15.10
C ASP A 116 3.81 -17.16 15.52
N GLN A 117 4.14 -16.63 16.71
CA GLN A 117 3.57 -15.37 17.21
C GLN A 117 4.01 -14.15 16.40
N SER A 118 5.27 -14.10 15.95
CA SER A 118 5.79 -13.01 15.13
C SER A 118 5.12 -12.99 13.75
N SER A 119 4.83 -14.16 13.17
CA SER A 119 4.08 -14.29 11.92
C SER A 119 2.66 -13.74 12.05
N ILE A 120 1.98 -14.01 13.18
CA ILE A 120 0.64 -13.47 13.46
C ILE A 120 0.66 -11.94 13.51
N ILE A 121 1.62 -11.33 14.23
CA ILE A 121 1.72 -9.88 14.34
C ILE A 121 1.97 -9.23 12.98
N LEU A 122 2.85 -9.80 12.16
CA LEU A 122 3.14 -9.27 10.81
C LEU A 122 1.97 -9.47 9.83
N SER A 123 1.17 -10.54 10.01
CA SER A 123 -0.11 -10.68 9.30
C SER A 123 -1.09 -9.57 9.67
N VAL A 124 -1.19 -9.20 10.96
CA VAL A 124 -1.99 -8.05 11.38
C VAL A 124 -1.47 -6.74 10.77
N VAL A 125 -0.15 -6.54 10.70
CA VAL A 125 0.45 -5.37 10.01
C VAL A 125 -0.04 -5.30 8.56
N THR A 126 0.00 -6.41 7.82
CA THR A 126 -0.48 -6.47 6.44
C THR A 126 -1.96 -6.09 6.32
N ASN A 127 -2.80 -6.58 7.24
CA ASN A 127 -4.23 -6.26 7.26
C ASN A 127 -4.49 -4.77 7.56
N VAL A 128 -3.76 -4.19 8.52
CA VAL A 128 -3.86 -2.76 8.83
C VAL A 128 -3.40 -1.92 7.64
N PHE A 129 -2.31 -2.31 6.98
CA PHE A 129 -1.82 -1.64 5.78
C PHE A 129 -2.86 -1.68 4.64
N GLN A 130 -3.48 -2.84 4.40
CA GLN A 130 -4.56 -2.96 3.43
C GLN A 130 -5.71 -1.99 3.75
N LYS A 131 -6.08 -1.87 5.04
CA LYS A 131 -7.12 -0.93 5.46
C LYS A 131 -6.71 0.52 5.25
N ILE A 132 -5.45 0.88 5.51
CA ILE A 132 -4.91 2.22 5.21
C ILE A 132 -5.09 2.53 3.73
N LEU A 133 -4.65 1.64 2.83
CA LEU A 133 -4.79 1.85 1.39
C LEU A 133 -6.25 2.00 0.96
N GLU A 134 -7.16 1.18 1.49
CA GLU A 134 -8.59 1.27 1.21
C GLU A 134 -9.17 2.64 1.61
N VAL A 135 -8.89 3.09 2.84
CA VAL A 135 -9.39 4.37 3.37
C VAL A 135 -8.81 5.54 2.58
N MET A 136 -7.52 5.52 2.29
CA MET A 136 -6.83 6.57 1.52
C MET A 136 -7.33 6.66 0.07
N ALA A 137 -7.53 5.52 -0.59
CA ALA A 137 -8.10 5.46 -1.93
C ALA A 137 -9.57 5.94 -1.94
N GLN A 138 -10.34 5.59 -0.91
CA GLN A 138 -11.71 6.05 -0.75
C GLN A 138 -11.77 7.57 -0.55
N ARG A 139 -10.86 8.16 0.23
CA ARG A 139 -10.77 9.60 0.45
C ARG A 139 -10.44 10.35 -0.83
N LEU A 140 -9.40 9.91 -1.54
CA LEU A 140 -9.03 10.47 -2.85
C LEU A 140 -10.17 10.47 -3.88
N ARG A 141 -11.09 9.49 -3.78
CA ARG A 141 -12.29 9.44 -4.64
C ARG A 141 -13.43 10.34 -4.16
N LYS A 142 -13.65 10.45 -2.84
CA LYS A 142 -14.76 11.20 -2.25
C LYS A 142 -14.49 12.71 -2.20
N ASP A 143 -13.29 13.08 -1.79
CA ASP A 143 -12.80 14.44 -1.69
C ASP A 143 -11.38 14.47 -2.26
N PRO A 144 -11.22 14.77 -3.57
CA PRO A 144 -9.91 14.70 -4.22
C PRO A 144 -8.89 15.69 -3.66
N GLU A 145 -9.30 16.87 -3.20
CA GLU A 145 -8.39 17.89 -2.67
C GLU A 145 -7.86 17.44 -1.30
N GLU A 146 -8.76 17.13 -0.35
CA GLU A 146 -8.38 16.63 0.98
C GLU A 146 -7.63 15.30 0.86
N GLY A 147 -8.09 14.41 -0.02
CA GLY A 147 -7.45 13.14 -0.27
C GLY A 147 -6.04 13.29 -0.84
N GLN A 148 -5.83 14.23 -1.77
CA GLN A 148 -4.51 14.49 -2.33
C GLN A 148 -3.56 15.06 -1.27
N GLU A 149 -3.98 16.04 -0.47
CA GLU A 149 -3.18 16.56 0.66
C GLU A 149 -2.78 15.45 1.64
N LEU A 150 -3.74 14.59 2.00
CA LEU A 150 -3.51 13.46 2.88
C LEU A 150 -2.46 12.50 2.31
N TRP A 151 -2.56 12.15 1.03
CA TRP A 151 -1.54 11.33 0.36
C TRP A 151 -0.17 11.99 0.37
N HIS A 152 -0.06 13.28 0.09
CA HIS A 152 1.23 14.00 0.14
C HIS A 152 1.86 13.93 1.53
N SER A 153 1.05 14.04 2.60
CA SER A 153 1.53 13.92 3.97
C SER A 153 1.99 12.49 4.33
N ALA A 154 1.37 11.46 3.73
CA ALA A 154 1.64 10.06 4.02
C ALA A 154 2.81 9.47 3.21
N VAL A 155 3.16 10.06 2.06
CA VAL A 155 4.22 9.59 1.14
C VAL A 155 5.54 9.24 1.85
N PRO A 156 6.10 10.09 2.74
CA PRO A 156 7.36 9.76 3.43
C PRO A 156 7.23 8.52 4.31
N ALA A 157 6.16 8.41 5.10
CA ALA A 157 5.92 7.28 5.98
C ALA A 157 5.67 5.98 5.20
N LEU A 158 4.94 6.06 4.08
CA LEU A 158 4.75 4.95 3.17
C LEU A 158 6.10 4.47 2.60
N GLY A 159 6.95 5.40 2.14
CA GLY A 159 8.27 5.05 1.62
C GLY A 159 9.13 4.30 2.62
N ASN A 160 9.16 4.74 3.89
CA ASN A 160 9.89 4.05 4.96
C ASN A 160 9.32 2.66 5.24
N PHE A 161 8.00 2.53 5.33
CA PHE A 161 7.34 1.24 5.53
C PHE A 161 7.70 0.24 4.43
N LEU A 162 7.68 0.67 3.17
CA LEU A 162 8.00 -0.20 2.03
C LEU A 162 9.46 -0.64 2.01
N GLN A 163 10.39 0.16 2.52
CA GLN A 163 11.79 -0.26 2.68
C GLN A 163 11.92 -1.39 3.70
N VAL A 164 11.24 -1.27 4.85
CA VAL A 164 11.23 -2.33 5.86
C VAL A 164 10.59 -3.60 5.30
N VAL A 165 9.46 -3.50 4.61
CA VAL A 165 8.80 -4.64 3.97
C VAL A 165 9.69 -5.29 2.90
N GLU A 166 10.41 -4.50 2.10
CA GLU A 166 11.29 -5.02 1.07
C GLU A 166 12.45 -5.84 1.63
N ALA A 167 12.95 -5.52 2.83
CA ALA A 167 13.95 -6.34 3.52
C ALA A 167 13.49 -7.80 3.74
N TRP A 168 12.18 -8.08 3.68
CA TRP A 168 11.61 -9.42 3.77
C TRP A 168 11.46 -10.14 2.42
N SER A 169 11.64 -9.46 1.29
CA SER A 169 11.31 -9.98 -0.04
C SER A 169 12.13 -11.19 -0.49
N GLY A 170 13.25 -11.49 0.18
CA GLY A 170 14.11 -12.64 -0.10
C GLY A 170 13.82 -13.91 0.70
N PHE A 171 12.80 -13.92 1.56
CA PHE A 171 12.49 -15.07 2.44
C PHE A 171 11.22 -15.79 1.98
N ASP A 172 11.30 -17.12 1.82
CA ASP A 172 10.19 -17.96 1.34
C ASP A 172 8.93 -17.88 2.23
N SER A 173 9.10 -17.65 3.53
CA SER A 173 8.01 -17.49 4.51
C SER A 173 7.76 -16.03 4.88
N ASN A 174 7.78 -15.11 3.92
CA ASN A 174 7.58 -13.69 4.18
C ASN A 174 6.11 -13.38 4.58
N PRO A 175 5.84 -13.01 5.85
CA PRO A 175 4.49 -12.72 6.33
C PRO A 175 3.96 -11.35 5.86
N LEU A 176 4.81 -10.52 5.25
CA LEU A 176 4.48 -9.22 4.69
C LEU A 176 4.28 -9.26 3.15
N THR A 177 4.25 -10.46 2.54
CA THR A 177 4.02 -10.65 1.10
C THR A 177 2.77 -9.91 0.60
N GLY A 178 1.70 -9.90 1.39
CA GLY A 178 0.44 -9.24 1.03
C GLY A 178 0.54 -7.72 0.86
N VAL A 179 1.59 -7.05 1.34
CA VAL A 179 1.78 -5.60 1.19
C VAL A 179 1.97 -5.23 -0.28
N PHE A 180 2.95 -5.85 -0.96
CA PHE A 180 3.18 -5.58 -2.38
C PHE A 180 2.01 -6.05 -3.24
N SER A 181 1.39 -7.19 -2.92
CA SER A 181 0.18 -7.65 -3.60
C SER A 181 -0.96 -6.64 -3.50
N THR A 182 -1.15 -6.02 -2.33
CA THR A 182 -2.19 -5.00 -2.15
C THR A 182 -1.90 -3.75 -2.97
N ILE A 183 -0.64 -3.30 -3.01
CA ILE A 183 -0.22 -2.14 -3.83
C ILE A 183 -0.38 -2.43 -5.32
N CYS A 184 0.00 -3.63 -5.76
CA CYS A 184 -0.17 -4.12 -7.12
C CYS A 184 -1.66 -4.08 -7.50
N ALA A 185 -2.52 -4.70 -6.70
CA ALA A 185 -3.96 -4.72 -6.92
C ALA A 185 -4.57 -3.31 -6.98
N ALA A 186 -4.21 -2.42 -6.04
CA ALA A 186 -4.70 -1.05 -6.01
C ALA A 186 -4.28 -0.23 -7.24
N THR A 187 -3.00 -0.32 -7.62
CA THR A 187 -2.42 0.39 -8.77
C THR A 187 -3.03 -0.11 -10.08
N LEU A 188 -3.19 -1.42 -10.22
CA LEU A 188 -3.81 -2.04 -11.40
C LEU A 188 -5.30 -1.72 -11.49
N ALA A 189 -6.05 -1.82 -10.39
CA ALA A 189 -7.48 -1.53 -10.37
C ALA A 189 -7.77 -0.07 -10.76
N ALA A 190 -6.98 0.88 -10.25
CA ALA A 190 -7.11 2.29 -10.62
C ALA A 190 -6.82 2.53 -12.11
N SER A 191 -5.74 1.95 -12.64
CA SER A 191 -5.39 2.03 -14.08
C SER A 191 -6.45 1.39 -14.97
N GLN A 192 -6.92 0.19 -14.60
CA GLN A 192 -7.94 -0.54 -15.33
C GLN A 192 -9.27 0.21 -15.35
N HIS A 193 -9.71 0.74 -14.20
CA HIS A 193 -10.94 1.53 -14.11
C HIS A 193 -10.86 2.80 -14.98
N SER A 194 -9.69 3.45 -15.04
CA SER A 194 -9.49 4.59 -15.94
C SER A 194 -9.64 4.21 -17.40
N LEU A 195 -9.03 3.10 -17.82
CA LEU A 195 -9.15 2.58 -19.19
C LEU A 195 -10.59 2.19 -19.55
N GLN A 196 -11.36 1.64 -18.60
CA GLN A 196 -12.77 1.30 -18.80
C GLN A 196 -13.68 2.53 -18.97
N ARG A 197 -13.26 3.70 -18.48
CA ARG A 197 -14.03 4.94 -18.57
C ARG A 197 -13.85 5.70 -19.88
N ILE A 198 -12.88 5.31 -20.71
CA ILE A 198 -12.61 5.95 -21.99
C ILE A 198 -13.80 5.75 -22.93
N LYS A 199 -14.35 6.87 -23.44
CA LYS A 199 -15.49 6.86 -24.38
C LYS A 199 -15.07 7.16 -25.80
N HIS A 200 -13.92 7.82 -25.97
CA HIS A 200 -13.43 8.23 -27.28
C HIS A 200 -12.07 7.58 -27.57
N PRO A 201 -11.88 6.97 -28.75
CA PRO A 201 -10.61 6.31 -29.11
C PRO A 201 -9.37 7.20 -29.00
N GLN A 202 -9.54 8.51 -29.21
CA GLN A 202 -8.47 9.51 -29.11
C GLN A 202 -7.93 9.70 -27.69
N GLU A 203 -8.70 9.30 -26.67
CA GLU A 203 -8.31 9.39 -25.25
C GLU A 203 -7.45 8.18 -24.83
N VAL A 204 -7.32 7.16 -25.69
CA VAL A 204 -6.43 6.02 -25.43
C VAL A 204 -5.00 6.45 -25.75
N THR A 205 -4.37 7.11 -24.79
CA THR A 205 -2.96 7.50 -24.87
C THR A 205 -2.10 6.62 -23.99
N ARG A 206 -0.90 6.35 -24.47
CA ARG A 206 0.14 5.70 -23.69
C ARG A 206 0.65 6.68 -22.63
N PRO A 207 0.82 6.25 -21.36
CA PRO A 207 1.44 7.10 -20.35
C PRO A 207 2.96 7.16 -20.52
N GLU A 208 3.53 8.34 -20.35
CA GLU A 208 4.97 8.60 -20.42
C GLU A 208 5.54 8.96 -19.05
N THR A 209 4.73 9.50 -18.16
CA THR A 209 5.12 9.93 -16.83
C THR A 209 4.15 9.37 -15.80
N VAL A 210 4.54 9.41 -14.52
CA VAL A 210 3.63 9.06 -13.42
C VAL A 210 2.39 9.96 -13.40
N GLN A 211 2.45 11.17 -13.93
CA GLN A 211 1.33 12.11 -13.97
C GLN A 211 0.26 11.73 -15.01
N ASP A 212 0.62 10.90 -15.99
CA ASP A 212 -0.32 10.40 -17.00
C ASP A 212 -1.16 9.22 -16.47
N LEU A 213 -0.87 8.74 -15.26
CA LEU A 213 -1.63 7.68 -14.59
C LEU A 213 -2.75 8.27 -13.73
N PRO A 214 -3.79 7.46 -13.40
CA PRO A 214 -4.83 7.88 -12.47
C PRO A 214 -4.23 8.26 -11.11
N PRO A 215 -4.86 9.17 -10.33
CA PRO A 215 -4.27 9.76 -9.13
C PRO A 215 -3.67 8.73 -8.15
N LEU A 216 -4.39 7.65 -7.84
CA LEU A 216 -3.90 6.61 -6.93
C LEU A 216 -2.66 5.90 -7.49
N SER A 217 -2.70 5.46 -8.75
CA SER A 217 -1.59 4.78 -9.41
C SER A 217 -0.38 5.70 -9.55
N SER A 218 -0.61 6.98 -9.85
CA SER A 218 0.42 8.01 -9.93
C SER A 218 1.19 8.15 -8.61
N ILE A 219 0.46 8.35 -7.50
CA ILE A 219 1.05 8.54 -6.17
C ILE A 219 1.80 7.29 -5.72
N LEU A 220 1.19 6.12 -5.81
CA LEU A 220 1.84 4.86 -5.41
C LEU A 220 3.10 4.60 -6.22
N LEU A 221 3.03 4.77 -7.55
CA LEU A 221 4.18 4.54 -8.42
C LEU A 221 5.31 5.55 -8.15
N ASP A 222 4.98 6.82 -7.88
CA ASP A 222 5.98 7.83 -7.49
C ASP A 222 6.75 7.41 -6.22
N VAL A 223 6.07 6.86 -5.22
CA VAL A 223 6.73 6.34 -4.01
C VAL A 223 7.61 5.14 -4.33
N LEU A 224 7.09 4.17 -5.08
CA LEU A 224 7.81 2.93 -5.43
C LEU A 224 9.09 3.22 -6.22
N LEU A 225 9.06 4.19 -7.15
CA LEU A 225 10.17 4.54 -8.02
C LEU A 225 11.34 5.27 -7.31
N LYS A 226 11.13 5.76 -6.08
CA LYS A 226 12.18 6.42 -5.28
C LYS A 226 13.25 5.45 -4.77
N SER A 227 12.94 4.17 -4.63
CA SER A 227 13.83 3.15 -4.09
C SER A 227 13.97 1.95 -5.04
N PRO A 228 15.16 1.70 -5.62
CA PRO A 228 15.34 0.60 -6.57
C PRO A 228 15.01 -0.81 -6.03
N PRO A 229 15.36 -1.18 -4.78
CA PRO A 229 14.93 -2.46 -4.21
C PRO A 229 13.41 -2.59 -4.15
N VAL A 230 12.72 -1.56 -3.64
CA VAL A 230 11.25 -1.51 -3.56
C VAL A 230 10.62 -1.59 -4.95
N THR A 231 11.18 -0.90 -5.95
CA THR A 231 10.71 -1.00 -7.34
C THR A 231 10.81 -2.44 -7.87
N ARG A 232 11.91 -3.16 -7.57
CA ARG A 232 12.07 -4.56 -8.00
C ARG A 232 11.08 -5.49 -7.33
N ALA A 233 10.86 -5.34 -6.02
CA ALA A 233 9.86 -6.13 -5.30
C ALA A 233 8.46 -5.93 -5.91
N PHE A 234 8.11 -4.68 -6.25
CA PHE A 234 6.86 -4.39 -6.96
C PHE A 234 6.78 -4.99 -8.37
N LEU A 235 7.86 -4.93 -9.16
CA LEU A 235 7.88 -5.54 -10.50
C LEU A 235 7.81 -7.07 -10.44
N ALA A 236 8.44 -7.69 -9.44
CA ALA A 236 8.32 -9.12 -9.18
C ALA A 236 6.87 -9.50 -8.84
N GLU A 237 6.19 -8.69 -8.03
CA GLU A 237 4.77 -8.88 -7.71
C GLU A 237 3.87 -8.73 -8.95
N ILE A 238 4.10 -7.72 -9.79
CA ILE A 238 3.37 -7.59 -11.07
C ILE A 238 3.61 -8.83 -11.92
N ASN A 239 4.86 -9.30 -12.04
CA ASN A 239 5.17 -10.48 -12.82
C ASN A 239 4.42 -11.71 -12.29
N SER A 240 4.39 -11.92 -10.97
CA SER A 240 3.65 -13.00 -10.32
C SER A 240 2.13 -12.88 -10.57
N THR A 241 1.58 -11.68 -10.43
CA THR A 241 0.14 -11.38 -10.66
C THR A 241 -0.27 -11.65 -12.10
N VAL A 242 0.62 -11.33 -13.05
CA VAL A 242 0.42 -11.70 -14.46
C VAL A 242 0.50 -13.21 -14.54
N ASP A 243 1.62 -13.85 -14.19
CA ASP A 243 1.82 -15.30 -14.35
C ASP A 243 0.73 -16.18 -13.71
N SER A 244 0.09 -15.73 -12.64
CA SER A 244 -1.03 -16.42 -11.99
C SER A 244 -2.36 -16.36 -12.77
N GLU A 245 -2.40 -15.68 -13.92
CA GLU A 245 -3.58 -15.46 -14.78
C GLU A 245 -4.76 -14.82 -14.01
N VAL A 246 -4.50 -14.08 -12.94
CA VAL A 246 -5.54 -13.38 -12.14
C VAL A 246 -6.07 -12.15 -12.90
N ILE A 247 -5.29 -11.63 -13.84
CA ILE A 247 -5.66 -10.46 -14.63
C ILE A 247 -6.57 -10.88 -15.77
N ASP A 248 -7.85 -10.59 -15.61
CA ASP A 248 -8.85 -10.89 -16.61
C ASP A 248 -8.93 -9.81 -17.70
N GLY A 249 -8.70 -10.23 -18.93
CA GLY A 249 -9.09 -9.50 -20.13
C GLY A 249 -8.13 -8.38 -20.56
N LEU A 250 -8.42 -7.85 -21.75
CA LEU A 250 -7.55 -6.90 -22.45
C LEU A 250 -7.25 -5.64 -21.62
N THR A 251 -8.24 -5.09 -20.93
CA THR A 251 -8.09 -3.84 -20.18
C THR A 251 -7.16 -4.02 -18.98
N GLY A 252 -7.19 -5.19 -18.32
CA GLY A 252 -6.25 -5.51 -17.24
C GLY A 252 -4.81 -5.62 -17.75
N LEU A 253 -4.61 -6.32 -18.87
CA LEU A 253 -3.27 -6.43 -19.49
C LEU A 253 -2.75 -5.08 -20.02
N ALA A 254 -3.64 -4.23 -20.55
CA ALA A 254 -3.30 -2.87 -20.93
C ALA A 254 -2.93 -2.01 -19.71
N ALA A 255 -3.62 -2.18 -18.58
CA ALA A 255 -3.28 -1.50 -17.33
C ALA A 255 -1.87 -1.86 -16.82
N VAL A 256 -1.49 -3.15 -16.90
CA VAL A 256 -0.11 -3.58 -16.62
C VAL A 256 0.87 -2.85 -17.52
N LEU A 257 0.63 -2.87 -18.84
CA LEU A 257 1.52 -2.23 -19.80
C LEU A 257 1.65 -0.72 -19.61
N HIS A 258 0.58 -0.04 -19.18
CA HIS A 258 0.61 1.37 -18.81
C HIS A 258 1.56 1.63 -17.63
N ILE A 259 1.54 0.77 -16.60
CA ILE A 259 2.48 0.88 -15.47
C ILE A 259 3.92 0.61 -15.95
N LEU A 260 4.14 -0.48 -16.70
CA LEU A 260 5.47 -0.83 -17.22
C LEU A 260 6.03 0.25 -18.16
N ALA A 261 5.16 0.92 -18.93
CA ALA A 261 5.53 2.03 -19.80
C ALA A 261 6.15 3.18 -19.02
N VAL A 262 5.56 3.56 -17.87
CA VAL A 262 6.10 4.62 -17.00
C VAL A 262 7.39 4.18 -16.33
N VAL A 263 7.45 2.94 -15.80
CA VAL A 263 8.68 2.42 -15.18
C VAL A 263 9.84 2.38 -16.17
N ARG A 264 9.59 2.02 -17.43
CA ARG A 264 10.59 2.02 -18.50
C ARG A 264 11.25 3.38 -18.69
N GLN A 265 10.53 4.48 -18.50
CA GLN A 265 11.04 5.83 -18.73
C GLN A 265 12.14 6.22 -17.75
N THR A 266 12.27 5.49 -16.63
CA THR A 266 13.41 5.61 -15.72
C THR A 266 14.73 5.11 -16.32
N GLY A 267 14.69 4.35 -17.43
CA GLY A 267 15.85 3.71 -18.05
C GLY A 267 16.43 2.53 -17.26
N LYS A 268 15.82 2.17 -16.12
CA LYS A 268 16.26 1.10 -15.21
C LYS A 268 15.42 -0.18 -15.40
N PHE A 269 15.76 -1.24 -14.66
CA PHE A 269 14.98 -2.48 -14.55
C PHE A 269 14.70 -3.22 -15.87
N LYS A 270 15.60 -3.11 -16.86
CA LYS A 270 15.40 -3.69 -18.21
C LYS A 270 15.08 -5.18 -18.18
N ALA A 271 15.75 -5.95 -17.31
CA ALA A 271 15.53 -7.40 -17.19
C ALA A 271 14.15 -7.72 -16.62
N ASP A 272 13.76 -7.03 -15.53
CA ASP A 272 12.47 -7.18 -14.86
C ASP A 272 11.33 -6.82 -15.82
N LEU A 273 11.42 -5.65 -16.47
CA LEU A 273 10.46 -5.18 -17.46
C LEU A 273 10.29 -6.16 -18.62
N LYS A 274 11.40 -6.71 -19.13
CA LYS A 274 11.37 -7.70 -20.22
C LYS A 274 10.69 -8.99 -19.77
N SER A 275 10.98 -9.47 -18.56
CA SER A 275 10.35 -10.68 -18.01
C SER A 275 8.83 -10.51 -17.95
N THR A 276 8.36 -9.42 -17.31
CA THR A 276 6.93 -9.14 -17.18
C THR A 276 6.26 -8.93 -18.54
N ALA A 277 6.91 -8.21 -19.46
CA ALA A 277 6.39 -8.01 -20.80
C ALA A 277 6.21 -9.34 -21.57
N MET A 278 7.15 -10.28 -21.43
CA MET A 278 7.01 -11.62 -22.04
C MET A 278 5.81 -12.39 -21.46
N SER A 279 5.55 -12.29 -20.15
CA SER A 279 4.37 -12.90 -19.52
C SER A 279 3.07 -12.25 -20.02
N VAL A 280 3.02 -10.92 -20.13
CA VAL A 280 1.87 -10.20 -20.72
C VAL A 280 1.66 -10.59 -22.18
N GLN A 281 2.72 -10.73 -22.97
CA GLN A 281 2.64 -11.15 -24.37
C GLN A 281 1.94 -12.51 -24.52
N ARG A 282 2.31 -13.49 -23.69
CA ARG A 282 1.69 -14.83 -23.70
C ARG A 282 0.19 -14.75 -23.43
N GLN A 283 -0.22 -13.93 -22.47
CA GLN A 283 -1.65 -13.77 -22.15
C GLN A 283 -2.42 -13.00 -23.22
N LEU A 284 -1.83 -11.95 -23.78
CA LEU A 284 -2.45 -11.20 -24.89
C LEU A 284 -2.71 -12.11 -26.10
N GLN A 285 -1.75 -12.99 -26.43
CA GLN A 285 -1.92 -13.97 -27.51
C GLN A 285 -3.06 -14.96 -27.22
N LYS A 286 -3.17 -15.45 -25.98
CA LYS A 286 -4.28 -16.30 -25.52
C LYS A 286 -5.63 -15.58 -25.66
N HIS A 287 -5.72 -14.32 -25.24
CA HIS A 287 -6.95 -13.51 -25.34
C HIS A 287 -7.31 -13.14 -26.78
N TYR A 288 -6.33 -12.91 -27.66
CA TYR A 288 -6.59 -12.59 -29.07
C TYR A 288 -7.25 -13.77 -29.80
N ALA A 289 -6.80 -14.99 -29.55
CA ALA A 289 -7.39 -16.21 -30.13
C ALA A 289 -8.86 -16.42 -29.74
N VAL A 290 -9.28 -15.94 -28.56
CA VAL A 290 -10.65 -16.10 -28.02
C VAL A 290 -11.60 -14.97 -28.44
N THR A 291 -11.08 -13.79 -28.83
CA THR A 291 -11.88 -12.55 -28.94
C THR A 291 -11.90 -11.96 -30.36
N ALA A 292 -11.57 -12.74 -31.39
CA ALA A 292 -11.41 -12.24 -32.76
C ALA A 292 -12.72 -11.82 -33.45
N GLU A 293 -13.90 -12.16 -32.90
CA GLU A 293 -15.17 -12.03 -33.62
C GLU A 293 -16.06 -10.85 -33.17
N ASN A 294 -15.80 -10.17 -32.04
CA ASN A 294 -16.73 -9.17 -31.48
C ASN A 294 -16.07 -8.01 -30.69
N LYS A 295 -15.07 -7.31 -31.26
CA LYS A 295 -14.46 -6.14 -30.58
C LYS A 295 -15.03 -4.81 -31.06
N GLY A 296 -15.54 -4.01 -30.12
CA GLY A 296 -15.88 -2.61 -30.37
C GLY A 296 -14.65 -1.76 -30.74
N HIS A 297 -14.86 -0.66 -31.45
CA HIS A 297 -13.78 0.21 -31.97
C HIS A 297 -12.77 0.63 -30.88
N ILE A 298 -13.21 0.90 -29.65
CA ILE A 298 -12.35 1.28 -28.52
C ILE A 298 -11.45 0.13 -28.07
N GLN A 299 -11.97 -1.11 -28.00
CA GLN A 299 -11.17 -2.27 -27.60
C GLN A 299 -10.07 -2.59 -28.62
N ARG A 300 -10.31 -2.30 -29.91
CA ARG A 300 -9.26 -2.43 -30.94
C ARG A 300 -8.14 -1.42 -30.69
N VAL A 301 -8.46 -0.16 -30.40
CA VAL A 301 -7.45 0.87 -30.12
C VAL A 301 -6.66 0.57 -28.82
N ILE A 302 -7.33 0.09 -27.77
CA ILE A 302 -6.64 -0.36 -26.55
C ILE A 302 -5.67 -1.52 -26.86
N TYR A 303 -6.09 -2.47 -27.70
CA TYR A 303 -5.22 -3.58 -28.11
C TYR A 303 -4.01 -3.09 -28.91
N GLU A 304 -4.21 -2.20 -29.89
CA GLU A 304 -3.12 -1.64 -30.69
C GLU A 304 -2.13 -0.85 -29.82
N SER A 305 -2.64 -0.01 -28.90
CA SER A 305 -1.81 0.71 -27.93
C SER A 305 -1.01 -0.24 -27.02
N ALA A 306 -1.66 -1.31 -26.53
CA ALA A 306 -1.02 -2.32 -25.70
C ALA A 306 0.10 -3.06 -26.46
N ILE A 307 -0.15 -3.50 -27.70
CA ILE A 307 0.85 -4.18 -28.53
C ILE A 307 2.01 -3.26 -28.88
N ASN A 308 1.74 -1.99 -29.22
CA ASN A 308 2.80 -1.00 -29.47
C ASN A 308 3.67 -0.81 -28.21
N THR A 309 3.03 -0.66 -27.06
CA THR A 309 3.73 -0.52 -25.77
C THR A 309 4.60 -1.73 -25.45
N LEU A 310 4.03 -2.92 -25.64
CA LEU A 310 4.72 -4.20 -25.46
C LEU A 310 5.94 -4.33 -26.38
N ASN A 311 5.77 -4.03 -27.66
CA ASN A 311 6.85 -4.11 -28.65
C ASN A 311 8.01 -3.19 -28.31
N GLU A 312 7.74 -1.98 -27.85
CA GLU A 312 8.82 -1.07 -27.47
C GLU A 312 9.54 -1.49 -26.17
N ILE A 313 8.90 -2.24 -25.26
CA ILE A 313 9.55 -2.80 -24.08
C ILE A 313 10.44 -3.99 -24.47
N LEU A 314 9.94 -4.87 -25.34
CA LEU A 314 10.64 -6.09 -25.76
C LEU A 314 11.74 -5.84 -26.79
N MET A 315 11.52 -4.87 -27.68
CA MET A 315 12.42 -4.45 -28.76
C MET A 315 12.62 -2.93 -28.67
N PRO A 316 13.36 -2.44 -27.66
CA PRO A 316 13.73 -1.03 -27.62
C PRO A 316 14.48 -0.70 -28.91
N GLY A 317 14.04 0.34 -29.62
CA GLY A 317 14.71 0.82 -30.82
C GLY A 317 16.20 1.12 -30.56
N PRO A 318 17.02 1.13 -31.62
CA PRO A 318 18.47 1.37 -31.52
C PRO A 318 18.81 2.70 -30.84
#